data_AF-C9Z3A7-F1
#
_entry.id   AF-C9Z3A7-F1
#
_cell.length_a   1.000
_cell.length_b   1.000
_cell.length_c   1.000
_cell.angle_alpha   90.00
_cell.angle_beta   90.00
_cell.angle_gamma   90.00
#
_symmetry.space_group_name_H-M   'P 1'
#
loop_
_entity.id
_entity.type
_entity.pdbx_description
1 polymer ?
#
loop_
_entity_poly.entity_id
_entity_poly.type
_entity_poly.pdbx_seq_one_letter_code
_entity_poly.pdbx_strand_id
1 'polypeptide(L)' 'MACPNCDDRRGCDTCAQGRTCSEHWRYLLSNVGSLLHLQCRSCTHIWTHETHFGATRTPWERITSGLRRR' A
#
# COMPACT_ATOMS: atom_id res chain seq x y z
N MET A 1 6.55 2.79 1.29
CA MET A 1 6.27 3.79 0.25
C MET A 1 6.96 5.10 0.57
N ALA A 2 7.37 5.84 -0.46
CA ALA A 2 7.93 7.19 -0.32
C ALA A 2 6.82 8.20 -0.01
N CYS A 3 7.10 9.23 0.78
CA CYS A 3 6.26 10.41 0.83
C CYS A 3 6.37 11.18 -0.50
N PRO A 4 5.26 11.51 -1.19
CA PRO A 4 5.32 12.23 -2.46
C PRO A 4 5.82 13.67 -2.33
N ASN A 5 5.79 14.24 -1.12
CA ASN A 5 6.20 15.63 -0.88
C ASN A 5 7.69 15.77 -0.58
N CYS A 6 8.24 14.93 0.32
CA CYS A 6 9.61 15.11 0.81
C CYS A 6 10.54 13.92 0.54
N ASP A 7 10.02 12.81 0.01
CA ASP A 7 10.75 11.55 -0.17
C ASP A 7 11.65 11.22 1.03
N ASP A 8 11.05 11.18 2.22
CA ASP A 8 11.72 11.07 3.51
C ASP A 8 12.65 9.84 3.63
N ARG A 9 12.45 8.83 2.81
CA ARG A 9 13.26 7.61 2.76
C ARG A 9 14.51 7.71 1.88
N ARG A 10 14.70 8.82 1.17
CA ARG A 10 15.82 9.00 0.23
C ARG A 10 17.15 8.96 1.00
N GLY A 11 18.01 8.01 0.64
CA GLY A 11 19.30 7.81 1.30
C GLY A 11 19.27 6.86 2.51
N CYS A 12 18.12 6.26 2.83
CA CYS A 12 18.07 5.19 3.84
C CYS A 12 18.34 3.82 3.20
N ASP A 13 19.46 3.19 3.57
CA ASP A 13 19.86 1.88 3.05
C ASP A 13 18.83 0.79 3.32
N THR A 14 18.20 0.79 4.50
CA THR A 14 17.16 -0.19 4.85
C THR A 14 15.94 -0.05 3.95
N CYS A 15 15.54 1.19 3.66
CA CYS A 15 14.40 1.48 2.79
C CYS A 15 14.70 1.17 1.32
N ALA A 16 15.93 1.43 0.87
CA ALA A 16 16.40 1.09 -0.47
C ALA A 16 16.39 -0.43 -0.71
N GLN A 17 16.67 -1.21 0.35
CA GLN A 17 16.62 -2.68 0.31
C GLN A 17 15.21 -3.25 0.47
N GLY A 18 14.17 -2.41 0.56
CA GLY A 18 12.79 -2.84 0.75
C GLY A 18 12.51 -3.50 2.11
N ARG A 19 13.42 -3.35 3.08
CA ARG A 19 13.27 -3.92 4.43
C ARG A 19 12.40 -3.04 5.31
N THR A 20 11.82 -3.64 6.35
CA THR A 20 11.10 -2.88 7.39
C THR A 20 12.07 -1.97 8.13
N CYS A 21 11.82 -0.66 8.06
CA CYS A 21 12.63 0.36 8.73
C CYS A 21 11.81 0.95 9.88
N SER A 22 12.40 1.00 11.08
CA SER A 22 11.79 1.60 12.28
C SER A 22 11.82 3.12 12.28
N GLU A 23 12.56 3.75 11.37
CA GLU A 23 12.68 5.20 11.26
C GLU A 23 11.69 5.82 10.26
N HIS A 24 11.47 5.13 9.12
CA HIS A 24 10.70 5.62 7.97
C HIS A 24 9.30 5.00 7.87
N TRP A 25 8.53 5.15 8.93
CA TRP A 25 7.15 4.69 9.02
C TRP A 25 6.15 5.82 8.77
N ARG A 26 4.89 5.45 8.50
CA ARG A 26 3.80 6.39 8.21
C ARG A 26 2.64 6.11 9.14
N TYR A 27 1.97 7.17 9.57
CA TYR A 27 0.73 7.02 10.32
C TYR A 27 -0.39 6.63 9.36
N LEU A 28 -1.10 5.56 9.70
CA LEU A 28 -2.37 5.22 9.07
C LEU A 28 -3.47 6.00 9.81
N LEU A 29 -4.09 6.96 9.12
CA LEU A 29 -5.16 7.78 9.67
C LEU A 29 -6.52 7.08 9.52
N SER A 30 -6.77 6.54 8.33
CA SER A 30 -7.99 5.78 8.02
C SER A 30 -7.78 4.92 6.78
N ASN A 31 -8.64 3.91 6.59
CA ASN A 31 -8.69 3.13 5.37
C ASN A 31 -10.13 2.96 4.89
N VAL A 32 -10.30 2.92 3.56
CA VAL A 32 -11.57 2.64 2.90
C VAL A 32 -11.31 1.58 1.84
N GLY A 33 -11.57 0.32 2.18
CA GLY A 33 -11.20 -0.82 1.32
C GLY A 33 -9.69 -0.90 1.14
N SER A 34 -9.23 -0.82 -0.11
CA SER A 34 -7.81 -0.83 -0.50
C SER A 34 -7.13 0.55 -0.46
N LEU A 35 -7.90 1.62 -0.27
CA LEU A 35 -7.40 2.99 -0.12
C LEU A 35 -6.95 3.23 1.32
N LEU A 36 -5.71 3.66 1.50
CA LEU A 36 -5.12 4.05 2.78
C LEU A 36 -4.89 5.56 2.82
N HIS A 37 -5.36 6.24 3.87
CA HIS A 37 -5.05 7.64 4.16
C HIS A 37 -3.86 7.68 5.11
N LEU A 38 -2.75 8.24 4.64
CA LEU A 38 -1.44 8.12 5.28
C LEU A 38 -0.88 9.51 5.56
N GLN A 39 -0.18 9.65 6.69
CA GLN A 39 0.54 10.87 7.05
C GLN A 39 2.04 10.58 7.21
N CYS A 40 2.86 11.47 6.64
CA CYS A 40 4.31 11.41 6.74
C CYS A 40 4.74 11.93 8.11
N ARG A 41 5.59 11.17 8.82
CA ARG A 41 6.16 11.61 10.10
C ARG A 41 7.05 12.84 9.96
N SER A 42 7.81 12.94 8.86
CA SER A 42 8.85 13.96 8.69
C SER A 42 8.31 15.33 8.26
N CYS A 43 7.31 15.37 7.38
CA CYS A 43 6.76 16.63 6.86
C CYS A 43 5.26 16.82 7.12
N THR A 44 4.61 15.90 7.85
CA THR A 44 3.15 15.93 8.13
C THR A 44 2.23 15.92 6.92
N HIS A 45 2.75 15.73 5.71
CA HIS A 45 1.96 15.64 4.48
C HIS A 45 1.02 14.43 4.53
N ILE A 46 -0.24 14.65 4.15
CA ILE A 46 -1.29 13.63 4.11
C ILE A 46 -1.57 13.27 2.65
N TRP A 47 -1.64 11.98 2.34
CA TRP A 47 -1.99 11.49 1.01
C TRP A 47 -2.74 10.17 1.07
N THR A 48 -3.38 9.84 -0.05
CA THR A 48 -4.01 8.54 -0.27
C THR A 48 -3.08 7.61 -1.04
N HIS A 49 -2.95 6.39 -0.57
CA HIS A 49 -2.22 5.32 -1.27
C HIS A 49 -3.14 4.13 -1.51
N GLU A 50 -3.21 3.72 -2.77
CA GLU A 50 -3.95 2.55 -3.16
C GLU A 50 -3.06 1.31 -3.04
N THR A 51 -3.50 0.35 -2.21
CA THR A 51 -2.74 -0.90 -1.97
C THR A 51 -3.10 -2.00 -2.97
N HIS A 52 -4.23 -1.86 -3.67
CA HIS A 52 -4.84 -2.90 -4.51
C HIS A 52 -5.10 -4.23 -3.78
N PHE A 53 -4.93 -4.28 -2.46
CA PHE A 53 -5.15 -5.48 -1.67
C PHE A 53 -6.65 -5.71 -1.47
N GLY A 54 -7.14 -6.90 -1.82
CA GLY A 54 -8.58 -7.22 -1.79
C GLY A 54 -9.38 -6.73 -3.01
N ALA A 55 -8.76 -5.97 -3.93
CA ALA A 55 -9.35 -5.55 -5.21
C ALA A 55 -9.22 -6.61 -6.32
N THR A 56 -8.46 -7.70 -6.10
CA THR A 56 -8.49 -8.91 -6.93
C THR A 56 -9.75 -9.73 -6.66
N ARG A 57 -10.91 -9.15 -6.95
CA ARG A 57 -12.15 -9.89 -7.13
C ARG A 57 -12.49 -9.83 -8.61
N THR A 58 -11.91 -10.72 -9.41
CA THR A 58 -12.62 -11.19 -10.60
C THR A 58 -13.81 -11.99 -10.08
N PRO A 59 -15.07 -11.55 -10.25
CA PRO A 59 -16.22 -12.35 -9.83
C PRO A 59 -16.36 -13.62 -10.70
N TRP A 60 -15.77 -13.62 -11.90
CA TRP A 60 -15.96 -14.64 -12.92
C TRP A 60 -15.09 -15.91 -12.79
N GLU A 61 -13.94 -15.86 -12.13
CA GLU A 61 -13.05 -17.05 -12.02
C GLU A 61 -13.55 -18.09 -11.01
N ARG A 62 -14.34 -17.68 -10.02
CA ARG A 62 -14.89 -18.63 -9.03
C ARG A 62 -16.09 -19.43 -9.56
N ILE A 63 -16.80 -18.90 -10.56
CA ILE A 63 -18.01 -19.55 -11.11
C ILE A 63 -17.66 -20.57 -12.21
N THR A 64 -16.61 -20.33 -13.00
CA THR A 64 -16.32 -21.14 -14.21
C THR A 64 -15.43 -22.36 -13.97
N SER A 65 -14.67 -22.40 -12.87
CA SER A 65 -13.79 -23.55 -12.56
C SER A 65 -14.55 -24.84 -12.21
N GLY A 66 -15.83 -24.73 -11.83
CA GLY A 66 -16.72 -25.88 -11.59
C GLY A 66 -17.46 -26.41 -12.82
N LEU A 67 -17.48 -25.66 -13.94
CA LEU A 67 -18.27 -26.00 -15.13
C LEU A 67 -17.47 -26.72 -16.23
N ARG A 68 -16.15 -26.90 -16.06
CA ARG A 68 -15.30 -27.62 -17.02
C ARG A 68 -14.98 -29.05 -16.55
N ARG A 69 -16.03 -29.83 -16.27
CA ARG A 69 -16.00 -31.30 -16.37
C ARG A 69 -17.16 -31.76 -17.24
N ARG A 70 -16.89 -31.94 -18.53
CA ARG A 70 -17.55 -32.92 -19.38
C ARG A 70 -16.56 -33.40 -20.44
#